data_AF-W0RHB7-F1
#
_entry.id   AF-W0RHB7-F1
#
_cell.length_a   1.000
_cell.length_b   1.000
_cell.length_c   1.000
_cell.angle_alpha   90.00
_cell.angle_beta   90.00
_cell.angle_gamma   90.00
#
_symmetry.space_group_name_H-M   'P 1'
#
loop_
_entity.id
_entity.type
_entity.pdbx_description
1 polymer ?
#
loop_
_entity_poly.entity_id
_entity_poly.type
_entity_poly.pdbx_seq_one_letter_code
_entity_poly.pdbx_strand_id
1 'polypeptide(L)'
;MSLRRLAAAALLAVASPLAAGAQATLTFPSSLANPIAGGYYVGPYAPATFVSAVGQARTLSVLCLDFLNEVYLGDQYQVNVTSLGGGASNPVGDTRHPGAVGTYRKAAWLGSLFSSTPTTGWGSVQYAMWNLFTPTEAPDDADSPGYLALADLAESHDYGAFDYQGRHYDAVDMSRYWVLTDVNAEGRALGGKQEFIATSDIALGPTNTVPEPGTLALILTGAAAIGVLAWRRARA
;
A
#
# COMPACT_ATOMS: atom_id res chain seq x y z
N MET A 1 -0.27 -29.85 -43.98
CA MET A 1 0.25 -29.24 -42.73
C MET A 1 0.03 -30.22 -41.59
N SER A 2 1.10 -30.73 -40.97
CA SER A 2 0.99 -31.82 -39.99
C SER A 2 0.44 -31.34 -38.64
N LEU A 3 -0.45 -32.13 -38.04
CA LEU A 3 -1.10 -31.89 -36.73
C LEU A 3 -0.12 -31.62 -35.58
N ARG A 4 1.16 -31.96 -35.75
CA ARG A 4 2.24 -31.66 -34.79
C ARG A 4 2.43 -30.15 -34.54
N ARG A 5 2.01 -29.28 -35.47
CA ARG A 5 2.14 -27.82 -35.33
C ARG A 5 0.98 -27.17 -34.55
N LEU A 6 -0.17 -27.83 -34.41
CA LEU A 6 -1.32 -27.29 -33.65
C LEU A 6 -1.24 -27.62 -32.15
N ALA A 7 -0.63 -28.74 -31.76
CA ALA A 7 -0.43 -29.10 -30.35
C ALA A 7 0.63 -28.22 -29.66
N ALA A 8 1.57 -27.64 -30.41
CA ALA A 8 2.59 -26.75 -29.87
C ALA A 8 2.08 -25.31 -29.60
N ALA A 9 0.91 -24.93 -30.13
CA ALA A 9 0.34 -23.60 -29.93
C ALA A 9 -0.51 -23.46 -28.64
N ALA A 10 -0.96 -24.57 -28.05
CA ALA A 10 -1.80 -24.57 -26.85
C ALA A 10 -1.02 -24.51 -25.53
N LEU A 11 0.31 -24.69 -25.55
CA LEU A 11 1.18 -24.69 -24.37
C LEU A 11 1.86 -23.33 -24.09
N LEU A 12 1.64 -22.32 -24.95
CA LEU A 12 2.27 -21.00 -24.86
C LEU A 12 1.39 -19.92 -24.20
N ALA A 13 0.21 -20.29 -23.67
CA ALA A 13 -0.72 -19.36 -23.03
C ALA A 13 -0.90 -19.62 -21.52
N VAL A 14 0.11 -20.18 -20.84
CA VAL A 14 0.25 -19.93 -19.41
C VAL A 14 0.85 -18.54 -19.27
N ALA A 15 0.04 -17.53 -19.57
CA ALA A 15 0.28 -16.20 -19.08
C ALA A 15 0.20 -16.33 -17.56
N SER A 16 1.35 -16.52 -16.92
CA SER A 16 1.50 -16.19 -15.51
C SER A 16 0.92 -14.80 -15.37
N PRO A 17 -0.09 -14.57 -14.50
CA PRO A 17 -0.35 -13.20 -14.11
C PRO A 17 0.97 -12.72 -13.52
N LEU A 18 1.64 -11.80 -14.23
CA LEU A 18 2.56 -10.88 -13.58
C LEU A 18 1.82 -10.44 -12.31
N ALA A 19 2.43 -10.63 -11.15
CA ALA A 19 1.89 -10.18 -9.89
C ALA A 19 1.77 -8.65 -9.98
N ALA A 20 0.67 -8.17 -10.56
CA ALA A 20 0.26 -6.80 -10.47
C ALA A 20 0.00 -6.55 -8.98
N GLY A 21 0.56 -5.47 -8.44
CA GLY A 21 0.24 -5.02 -7.09
C GLY A 21 -1.27 -5.02 -6.90
N ALA A 22 -1.75 -5.42 -5.72
CA ALA A 22 -3.20 -5.42 -5.48
C ALA A 22 -3.71 -4.00 -5.64
N GLN A 23 -4.60 -3.79 -6.59
CA GLN A 23 -5.36 -2.55 -6.67
C GLN A 23 -6.59 -2.65 -5.76
N ALA A 24 -6.97 -1.52 -5.18
CA ALA A 24 -8.16 -1.40 -4.35
C ALA A 24 -8.82 -0.04 -4.60
N THR A 25 -10.06 0.12 -4.15
CA THR A 25 -10.73 1.42 -4.10
C THR A 25 -10.59 2.00 -2.71
N LEU A 26 -10.06 3.22 -2.60
CA LEU A 26 -10.07 4.01 -1.38
C LEU A 26 -11.13 5.11 -1.51
N THR A 27 -11.96 5.26 -0.47
CA THR A 27 -12.87 6.39 -0.30
C THR A 27 -12.45 7.17 0.94
N PHE A 28 -12.08 8.44 0.75
CA PHE A 28 -11.70 9.34 1.83
C PHE A 28 -12.92 9.69 2.69
N PRO A 29 -12.77 9.91 4.02
CA PRO A 29 -13.90 10.22 4.89
C PRO A 29 -14.73 11.40 4.38
N SER A 30 -16.05 11.33 4.53
CA SER A 30 -16.96 12.42 4.16
C SER A 30 -16.97 13.57 5.19
N SER A 31 -16.32 13.39 6.33
CA SER A 31 -16.16 14.37 7.40
C SER A 31 -14.95 14.01 8.25
N LEU A 32 -14.27 15.01 8.80
CA LEU A 32 -13.13 14.83 9.70
C LEU A 32 -13.44 15.48 11.06
N ALA A 33 -13.08 14.78 12.13
CA ALA A 33 -13.04 15.32 13.50
C ALA A 33 -11.60 15.60 13.96
N ASN A 34 -10.67 15.64 13.00
CA ASN A 34 -9.24 15.78 13.24
C ASN A 34 -8.90 17.17 13.80
N PRO A 35 -7.86 17.26 14.65
CA PRO A 35 -7.30 18.55 15.03
C PRO A 35 -6.72 19.26 13.80
N ILE A 36 -6.64 20.59 13.90
CA ILE A 36 -6.03 21.45 12.89
C ILE A 36 -4.73 22.01 13.45
N ALA A 37 -3.64 21.83 12.71
CA ALA A 37 -2.34 22.45 12.99
C ALA A 37 -1.90 23.23 11.75
N GLY A 38 -1.50 24.50 11.93
CA GLY A 38 -1.01 25.34 10.83
C GLY A 38 -1.99 25.55 9.68
N GLY A 39 -3.29 25.31 9.89
CA GLY A 39 -4.33 25.38 8.85
C GLY A 39 -4.64 24.04 8.15
N TYR A 40 -3.98 22.96 8.55
CA TYR A 40 -4.16 21.63 7.96
C TYR A 40 -4.78 20.67 8.97
N TYR A 41 -5.67 19.79 8.50
CA TYR A 41 -6.06 18.64 9.31
C TYR A 41 -4.85 17.72 9.49
N VAL A 42 -4.66 17.19 10.70
CA VAL A 42 -3.51 16.35 11.02
C VAL A 42 -3.92 15.07 11.75
N GLY A 43 -3.04 14.08 11.68
CA GLY A 43 -3.23 12.78 12.30
C GLY A 43 -4.08 11.81 11.47
N PRO A 44 -4.52 10.71 12.09
CA PRO A 44 -5.16 9.65 11.35
C PRO A 44 -6.55 10.07 10.86
N TYR A 45 -6.80 9.97 9.57
CA TYR A 45 -8.10 10.18 8.96
C TYR A 45 -8.90 8.88 9.01
N ALA A 46 -10.02 8.90 9.71
CA ALA A 46 -10.86 7.74 9.90
C ALA A 46 -12.34 8.13 10.04
N PRO A 47 -13.28 7.25 9.64
CA PRO A 47 -13.04 6.00 8.90
C PRO A 47 -12.91 6.26 7.39
N ALA A 48 -11.79 5.88 6.78
CA ALA A 48 -11.68 5.76 5.33
C ALA A 48 -12.25 4.40 4.90
N THR A 49 -12.98 4.33 3.78
CA THR A 49 -13.48 3.05 3.26
C THR A 49 -12.48 2.46 2.27
N PHE A 50 -12.14 1.19 2.43
CA PHE A 50 -11.29 0.44 1.53
C PHE A 50 -12.05 -0.75 0.97
N VAL A 51 -12.04 -0.92 -0.35
CA VAL A 51 -12.64 -2.07 -1.04
C VAL A 51 -11.57 -2.76 -1.86
N SER A 52 -11.22 -4.00 -1.51
CA SER A 52 -10.20 -4.76 -2.25
C SER A 52 -10.67 -5.12 -3.66
N ALA A 53 -9.74 -5.58 -4.52
CA ALA A 53 -10.07 -6.07 -5.87
C ALA A 53 -11.13 -7.19 -5.90
N VAL A 54 -11.28 -7.96 -4.82
CA VAL A 54 -12.28 -9.02 -4.67
C VAL A 54 -13.59 -8.54 -4.01
N GLY A 55 -13.77 -7.22 -3.87
CA GLY A 55 -15.00 -6.61 -3.36
C GLY A 55 -15.14 -6.64 -1.83
N GLN A 56 -14.08 -6.98 -1.08
CA GLN A 56 -14.14 -6.96 0.39
C GLN A 56 -13.99 -5.52 0.90
N ALA A 57 -15.05 -5.00 1.50
CA ALA A 57 -15.06 -3.70 2.14
C ALA A 57 -14.57 -3.76 3.60
N ARG A 58 -13.80 -2.75 4.01
CA ARG A 58 -13.35 -2.53 5.39
C ARG A 58 -13.13 -1.04 5.64
N THR A 59 -13.10 -0.64 6.91
CA THR A 59 -12.72 0.71 7.30
C THR A 59 -11.27 0.75 7.74
N LEU A 60 -10.53 1.76 7.31
CA LEU A 60 -9.14 2.00 7.67
C LEU A 60 -8.99 3.34 8.39
N SER A 61 -7.93 3.43 9.18
CA SER A 61 -7.33 4.68 9.59
C SER A 61 -6.15 4.94 8.66
N VAL A 62 -6.12 6.10 8.02
CA VAL A 62 -5.07 6.46 7.06
C VAL A 62 -4.35 7.73 7.48
N LEU A 63 -3.04 7.76 7.33
CA LEU A 63 -2.18 8.91 7.61
C LEU A 63 -1.64 9.44 6.28
N CYS A 64 -1.74 10.74 6.04
CA CYS A 64 -1.24 11.33 4.80
C CYS A 64 0.29 11.35 4.80
N LEU A 65 0.88 10.90 3.70
CA LEU A 65 2.32 10.97 3.44
C LEU A 65 2.68 12.12 2.49
N ASP A 66 1.69 12.62 1.75
CA ASP A 66 1.87 13.44 0.57
C ASP A 66 1.24 14.83 0.76
N PHE A 67 2.09 15.82 1.02
CA PHE A 67 1.66 17.20 1.23
C PHE A 67 1.34 17.95 -0.08
N LEU A 68 1.98 17.58 -1.19
CA LEU A 68 1.92 18.35 -2.43
C LEU A 68 0.69 18.08 -3.28
N ASN A 69 -0.05 17.01 -2.98
CA ASN A 69 -1.26 16.64 -3.70
C ASN A 69 -2.46 16.74 -2.78
N GLU A 70 -3.66 16.72 -3.35
CA GLU A 70 -4.89 16.98 -2.62
C GLU A 70 -5.82 15.76 -2.62
N VAL A 71 -6.60 15.66 -1.55
CA VAL A 71 -7.79 14.82 -1.47
C VAL A 71 -8.92 15.65 -0.86
N TYR A 72 -10.13 15.41 -1.31
CA TYR A 72 -11.33 16.06 -0.78
C TYR A 72 -12.20 15.05 -0.03
N LEU A 73 -13.03 15.56 0.89
CA LEU A 73 -13.96 14.74 1.64
C LEU A 73 -14.88 13.96 0.69
N GLY A 74 -14.96 12.64 0.90
CA GLY A 74 -15.75 11.74 0.07
C GLY A 74 -15.13 11.37 -1.28
N ASP A 75 -13.92 11.84 -1.62
CA ASP A 75 -13.22 11.40 -2.83
C ASP A 75 -13.07 9.88 -2.86
N GLN A 76 -13.30 9.28 -4.03
CA GLN A 76 -13.12 7.87 -4.28
C GLN A 76 -12.17 7.65 -5.46
N TYR A 77 -11.14 6.83 -5.28
CA TYR A 77 -10.13 6.57 -6.32
C TYR A 77 -9.46 5.20 -6.14
N GLN A 78 -8.84 4.73 -7.22
CA GLN A 78 -8.10 3.47 -7.22
C GLN A 78 -6.70 3.68 -6.64
N VAL A 79 -6.26 2.76 -5.80
CA VAL A 79 -4.93 2.76 -5.19
C VAL A 79 -4.17 1.46 -5.46
N ASN A 80 -2.87 1.56 -5.72
CA ASN A 80 -1.92 0.48 -5.55
C ASN A 80 -1.73 0.23 -4.04
N VAL A 81 -1.82 -1.03 -3.63
CA VAL A 81 -1.70 -1.45 -2.22
C VAL A 81 -0.38 -2.14 -2.02
N THR A 82 0.48 -1.52 -1.22
CA THR A 82 1.90 -1.82 -1.18
C THR A 82 2.35 -2.11 0.26
N SER A 83 2.71 -3.37 0.55
CA SER A 83 3.02 -3.81 1.92
C SER A 83 4.43 -3.40 2.35
N LEU A 84 4.59 -2.89 3.57
CA LEU A 84 5.91 -2.67 4.17
C LEU A 84 6.50 -3.91 4.88
N GLY A 85 5.74 -5.01 4.95
CA GLY A 85 6.14 -6.27 5.59
C GLY A 85 7.14 -7.14 4.81
N GLY A 86 7.42 -6.79 3.56
CA GLY A 86 8.45 -7.46 2.76
C GLY A 86 9.86 -7.13 3.25
N GLY A 87 10.76 -8.11 3.22
CA GLY A 87 12.20 -7.88 3.39
C GLY A 87 12.79 -6.94 2.32
N ALA A 88 14.10 -6.72 2.33
CA ALA A 88 14.79 -5.73 1.47
C ALA A 88 14.59 -5.88 -0.06
N SER A 89 13.99 -6.98 -0.53
CA SER A 89 13.56 -7.18 -1.92
C SER A 89 12.25 -6.44 -2.22
N ASN A 90 12.37 -5.13 -2.42
CA ASN A 90 11.42 -4.19 -3.03
C ASN A 90 9.93 -4.25 -2.61
N PRO A 91 9.59 -3.84 -1.37
CA PRO A 91 8.21 -3.66 -0.94
C PRO A 91 7.51 -2.41 -1.50
N VAL A 92 8.17 -1.47 -2.20
CA VAL A 92 7.59 -0.12 -2.51
C VAL A 92 7.64 0.31 -3.98
N GLY A 93 7.72 -0.64 -4.92
CA GLY A 93 7.80 -0.34 -6.36
C GLY A 93 6.61 0.47 -6.90
N ASP A 94 5.40 0.18 -6.40
CA ASP A 94 4.15 0.75 -6.90
C ASP A 94 3.74 2.04 -6.15
N THR A 95 4.71 2.69 -5.48
CA THR A 95 4.50 3.91 -4.69
C THR A 95 4.83 5.18 -5.46
N ARG A 96 4.53 6.34 -4.86
CA ARG A 96 4.91 7.64 -5.40
C ARG A 96 6.43 7.82 -5.42
N HIS A 97 7.14 7.16 -4.51
CA HIS A 97 8.61 7.18 -4.38
C HIS A 97 9.24 5.78 -4.49
N PRO A 98 9.29 5.18 -5.69
CA PRO A 98 9.85 3.84 -5.88
C PRO A 98 11.28 3.72 -5.33
N GLY A 99 11.52 2.66 -4.56
CA GLY A 99 12.82 2.39 -3.91
C GLY A 99 13.04 3.09 -2.57
N ALA A 100 12.16 3.99 -2.12
CA ALA A 100 12.28 4.73 -0.86
C ALA A 100 11.83 3.92 0.38
N VAL A 101 12.20 2.64 0.46
CA VAL A 101 11.75 1.71 1.52
C VAL A 101 12.03 2.27 2.91
N GLY A 102 13.23 2.80 3.10
CA GLY A 102 13.66 3.42 4.35
C GLY A 102 12.76 4.57 4.80
N THR A 103 12.50 5.50 3.89
CA THR A 103 11.59 6.64 4.09
C THR A 103 10.17 6.19 4.48
N TYR A 104 9.61 5.19 3.79
CA TYR A 104 8.29 4.67 4.15
C TYR A 104 8.26 3.98 5.52
N ARG A 105 9.35 3.30 5.92
CA ARG A 105 9.45 2.71 7.26
C ARG A 105 9.59 3.77 8.35
N LYS A 106 10.30 4.88 8.10
CA LYS A 106 10.28 6.06 8.98
C LYS A 106 8.87 6.60 9.15
N ALA A 107 8.13 6.73 8.04
CA ALA A 107 6.75 7.18 8.06
C ALA A 107 5.83 6.23 8.85
N ALA A 108 6.01 4.92 8.71
CA ALA A 108 5.30 3.92 9.52
C ALA A 108 5.59 4.07 11.02
N TRP A 109 6.86 4.25 11.37
CA TRP A 109 7.25 4.47 12.75
C TRP A 109 6.67 5.78 13.33
N LEU A 110 6.76 6.90 12.60
CA LEU A 110 6.12 8.16 13.00
C LEU A 110 4.60 7.99 13.15
N GLY A 111 3.97 7.24 12.23
CA GLY A 111 2.55 6.92 12.29
C GLY A 111 2.16 6.16 13.56
N SER A 112 3.04 5.30 14.09
CA SER A 112 2.80 4.58 15.35
C SER A 112 2.70 5.51 16.57
N LEU A 113 3.35 6.69 16.50
CA LEU A 113 3.41 7.63 17.62
C LEU A 113 2.06 8.29 17.90
N PHE A 114 1.15 8.39 16.93
CA PHE A 114 -0.17 9.04 17.10
C PHE A 114 -1.02 8.39 18.20
N SER A 115 -0.80 7.10 18.47
CA SER A 115 -1.51 6.35 19.52
C SER A 115 -1.15 6.78 20.95
N SER A 116 0.04 7.35 21.16
CA SER A 116 0.52 7.77 22.49
C SER A 116 0.83 9.26 22.59
N THR A 117 0.89 9.96 21.45
CA THR A 117 1.11 11.41 21.40
C THR A 117 -0.21 12.12 21.66
N PRO A 118 -0.29 13.07 22.62
CA PRO A 118 -1.47 13.92 22.80
C PRO A 118 -1.86 14.62 21.50
N THR A 119 -3.15 14.84 21.27
CA THR A 119 -3.67 15.46 20.03
C THR A 119 -3.10 16.85 19.75
N THR A 120 -2.65 17.56 20.80
CA THR A 120 -1.95 18.84 20.67
C THR A 120 -0.56 18.74 20.02
N GLY A 121 0.06 17.56 20.05
CA GLY A 121 1.36 17.28 19.41
C GLY A 121 1.24 16.57 18.04
N TRP A 122 0.01 16.29 17.57
CA TRP A 122 -0.21 15.62 16.29
C TRP A 122 0.30 16.42 15.08
N GLY A 123 0.28 17.76 15.19
CA GLY A 123 0.81 18.64 14.16
C GLY A 123 2.28 18.36 13.88
N SER A 124 3.11 18.38 14.91
CA SER A 124 4.56 18.16 14.81
C SER A 124 4.93 16.79 14.27
N VAL A 125 4.20 15.74 14.66
CA VAL A 125 4.39 14.38 14.11
C VAL A 125 3.99 14.33 12.63
N GLN A 126 2.87 14.94 12.26
CA GLN A 126 2.40 14.98 10.87
C GLN A 126 3.33 15.80 9.97
N TYR A 127 3.85 16.91 10.45
CA TYR A 127 4.84 17.73 9.75
C TYR A 127 6.12 16.96 9.52
N ALA A 128 6.63 16.25 10.52
CA ALA A 128 7.77 15.35 10.33
C ALA A 128 7.48 14.29 9.26
N MET A 129 6.29 13.70 9.24
CA MET A 129 5.90 12.74 8.19
C MET A 129 5.90 13.35 6.79
N TRP A 130 5.35 14.56 6.62
CA TRP A 130 5.36 15.24 5.31
C TRP A 130 6.76 15.67 4.88
N ASN A 131 7.60 16.12 5.81
CA ASN A 131 8.99 16.50 5.54
C ASN A 131 9.87 15.32 5.10
N LEU A 132 9.48 14.07 5.39
CA LEU A 132 10.17 12.88 4.85
C LEU A 132 10.14 12.83 3.31
N PHE A 133 9.06 13.32 2.69
CA PHE A 133 8.84 13.26 1.25
C PHE A 133 8.96 14.61 0.55
N THR A 134 8.71 15.71 1.29
CA THR A 134 8.60 17.08 0.74
C THR A 134 9.24 18.12 1.67
N PRO A 135 10.56 18.00 1.97
CA PRO A 135 11.24 18.75 3.04
C PRO A 135 11.32 20.27 2.81
N THR A 136 11.04 20.76 1.61
CA THR A 136 11.10 22.20 1.28
C THR A 136 9.74 22.87 1.21
N GLU A 137 8.66 22.09 1.15
CA GLU A 137 7.30 22.56 0.91
C GLU A 137 6.37 22.27 2.09
N ALA A 138 6.61 21.18 2.81
CA ALA A 138 5.83 20.83 3.99
C ALA A 138 5.98 21.87 5.10
N PRO A 139 4.92 22.14 5.89
CA PRO A 139 5.02 22.95 7.08
C PRO A 139 6.01 22.35 8.09
N ASP A 140 6.57 23.22 8.92
CA ASP A 140 7.49 22.84 9.99
C ASP A 140 7.15 23.59 11.28
N ASP A 141 7.58 23.05 12.42
CA ASP A 141 7.49 23.71 13.72
C ASP A 141 8.75 23.44 14.56
N ALA A 142 8.76 23.85 15.83
CA ALA A 142 9.95 23.71 16.68
C ALA A 142 10.28 22.24 17.04
N ASP A 143 9.29 21.34 16.99
CA ASP A 143 9.41 19.96 17.49
C ASP A 143 9.54 18.93 16.36
N SER A 144 9.00 19.23 15.18
CA SER A 144 9.05 18.42 13.96
C SER A 144 10.47 17.94 13.59
N PRO A 145 11.53 18.78 13.63
CA PRO A 145 12.90 18.32 13.37
C PRO A 145 13.39 17.27 14.38
N GLY A 146 12.91 17.32 15.62
CA GLY A 146 13.19 16.32 16.64
C GLY A 146 12.58 14.96 16.30
N TYR A 147 11.35 14.94 15.79
CA TYR A 147 10.70 13.71 15.32
C TYR A 147 11.41 13.11 14.09
N LEU A 148 11.88 13.94 13.15
CA LEU A 148 12.68 13.49 12.01
C LEU A 148 13.99 12.85 12.47
N ALA A 149 14.73 13.50 13.38
CA ALA A 149 15.97 12.96 13.92
C ALA A 149 15.76 11.63 14.65
N LEU A 150 14.64 11.48 15.39
CA LEU A 150 14.29 10.20 15.99
C LEU A 150 13.97 9.13 14.94
N ALA A 151 13.25 9.48 13.87
CA ALA A 151 12.98 8.54 12.78
C ALA A 151 14.26 8.08 12.06
N ASP A 152 15.24 8.97 11.88
CA ASP A 152 16.56 8.64 11.34
C ASP A 152 17.36 7.72 12.29
N LEU A 153 17.34 8.00 13.59
CA LEU A 153 17.95 7.12 14.59
C LEU A 153 17.30 5.74 14.58
N ALA A 154 15.99 5.68 14.40
CA ALA A 154 15.22 4.46 14.40
C ALA A 154 15.41 3.62 13.13
N GLU A 155 15.67 4.24 11.97
CA GLU A 155 16.10 3.53 10.76
C GLU A 155 17.56 3.05 10.84
N SER A 156 18.47 3.87 11.35
CA SER A 156 19.93 3.60 11.36
C SER A 156 20.36 2.51 12.34
N HIS A 157 19.62 2.34 13.43
CA HIS A 157 19.80 1.21 14.33
C HIS A 157 18.93 0.06 13.83
N ASP A 158 19.57 -1.03 13.42
CA ASP A 158 18.96 -2.35 13.27
C ASP A 158 18.35 -2.74 14.63
N TYR A 159 17.15 -2.22 14.88
CA TYR A 159 16.26 -2.59 15.96
C TYR A 159 16.67 -2.14 17.39
N GLY A 160 16.90 -0.83 17.64
CA GLY A 160 17.35 -0.37 18.97
C GLY A 160 17.11 1.08 19.41
N ALA A 161 16.50 1.95 18.59
CA ALA A 161 16.29 3.35 19.00
C ALA A 161 15.07 3.52 19.90
N PHE A 162 15.22 4.31 20.97
CA PHE A 162 14.17 4.69 21.91
C PHE A 162 13.51 6.01 21.46
N ASP A 163 12.17 6.09 21.44
CA ASP A 163 11.48 7.39 21.42
C ASP A 163 11.65 8.14 22.77
N TYR A 164 11.15 9.37 22.89
CA TYR A 164 11.17 10.14 24.16
C TYR A 164 10.46 9.42 25.34
N GLN A 165 9.71 8.35 25.09
CA GLN A 165 9.02 7.51 26.06
C GLN A 165 9.67 6.12 26.25
N GLY A 166 10.80 5.84 25.61
CA GLY A 166 11.50 4.55 25.72
C GLY A 166 11.00 3.44 24.79
N ARG A 167 10.31 3.74 23.68
CA ARG A 167 9.82 2.72 22.72
C ARG A 167 10.85 2.39 21.64
N HIS A 168 11.12 1.10 21.47
CA HIS A 168 11.97 0.54 20.40
C HIS A 168 11.29 0.62 19.03
N TYR A 169 12.09 0.84 17.98
CA TYR A 169 11.66 0.74 16.57
C TYR A 169 11.04 -0.62 16.22
N ASP A 170 11.56 -1.70 16.81
CA ASP A 170 11.19 -3.11 16.61
C ASP A 170 9.80 -3.44 17.14
N ALA A 171 9.24 -2.56 17.98
CA ALA A 171 7.86 -2.67 18.41
C ALA A 171 6.88 -2.43 17.25
N VAL A 172 7.33 -1.80 16.15
CA VAL A 172 6.50 -1.53 14.98
C VAL A 172 6.59 -2.72 14.01
N ASP A 173 5.56 -3.56 14.05
CA ASP A 173 5.37 -4.62 13.06
C ASP A 173 5.05 -4.02 11.69
N MET A 174 6.08 -3.90 10.85
CA MET A 174 5.97 -3.33 9.50
C MET A 174 5.01 -4.13 8.59
N SER A 175 4.70 -5.39 8.91
CA SER A 175 3.73 -6.18 8.15
C SER A 175 2.29 -5.68 8.28
N ARG A 176 2.03 -4.86 9.30
CA ARG A 176 0.73 -4.19 9.52
C ARG A 176 0.58 -2.89 8.74
N TYR A 177 1.64 -2.39 8.12
CA TYR A 177 1.65 -1.10 7.42
C TYR A 177 1.61 -1.30 5.90
N TRP A 178 0.79 -0.47 5.26
CA TRP A 178 0.52 -0.52 3.83
C TRP A 178 0.50 0.90 3.27
N VAL A 179 1.24 1.12 2.19
CA VAL A 179 1.19 2.37 1.41
C VAL A 179 0.07 2.23 0.39
N LEU A 180 -0.78 3.25 0.32
CA LEU A 180 -1.92 3.37 -0.57
C LEU A 180 -1.65 4.54 -1.53
N THR A 181 -1.28 4.21 -2.75
CA THR A 181 -0.84 5.18 -3.77
C THR A 181 -1.88 5.26 -4.87
N ASP A 182 -2.33 6.45 -5.28
CA ASP A 182 -3.19 6.56 -6.47
C ASP A 182 -2.52 5.85 -7.66
N VAL A 183 -3.26 4.97 -8.35
CA VAL A 183 -2.77 4.26 -9.54
C VAL A 183 -2.29 5.24 -10.64
N ASN A 184 -2.78 6.49 -10.60
CA ASN A 184 -2.39 7.58 -11.47
C ASN A 184 -1.28 8.47 -10.89
N ALA A 185 -0.55 8.02 -9.86
CA ALA A 185 0.53 8.78 -9.23
C ALA A 185 1.82 7.96 -9.01
N GLU A 186 1.84 6.68 -9.36
CA GLU A 186 3.04 5.83 -9.26
C GLU A 186 4.25 6.51 -9.94
N GLY A 187 5.37 6.55 -9.21
CA GLY A 187 6.64 7.14 -9.65
C GLY A 187 6.62 8.65 -9.91
N ARG A 188 5.59 9.39 -9.45
CA ARG A 188 5.45 10.82 -9.72
C ARG A 188 5.20 11.62 -8.45
N ALA A 189 6.05 12.60 -8.13
CA ALA A 189 5.85 13.46 -6.96
C ALA A 189 4.60 14.36 -7.03
N LEU A 190 4.12 14.71 -8.23
CA LEU A 190 2.96 15.60 -8.45
C LEU A 190 1.91 14.96 -9.36
N GLY A 191 0.65 15.34 -9.15
CA GLY A 191 -0.53 14.85 -9.88
C GLY A 191 -1.16 13.62 -9.22
N GLY A 192 -2.43 13.34 -9.55
CA GLY A 192 -3.22 12.31 -8.86
C GLY A 192 -3.71 12.77 -7.48
N LYS A 193 -4.20 11.82 -6.68
CA LYS A 193 -4.64 12.03 -5.29
C LYS A 193 -3.50 11.81 -4.29
N GLN A 194 -3.73 12.24 -3.04
CA GLN A 194 -2.77 12.03 -1.94
C GLN A 194 -2.42 10.55 -1.73
N GLU A 195 -1.14 10.31 -1.43
CA GLU A 195 -0.63 9.03 -0.94
C GLU A 195 -0.83 8.91 0.57
N PHE A 196 -1.23 7.73 1.01
CA PHE A 196 -1.51 7.44 2.42
C PHE A 196 -0.72 6.24 2.91
N ILE A 197 -0.46 6.19 4.21
CA ILE A 197 -0.10 4.96 4.92
C ILE A 197 -1.27 4.51 5.79
N ALA A 198 -1.58 3.23 5.75
CA ALA A 198 -2.65 2.61 6.52
C ALA A 198 -2.08 1.51 7.42
N THR A 199 -2.64 1.42 8.63
CA THR A 199 -2.41 0.28 9.53
C THR A 199 -3.58 -0.69 9.48
N SER A 200 -3.31 -1.99 9.34
CA SER A 200 -4.32 -3.04 9.40
C SER A 200 -3.80 -4.31 10.06
N ASP A 201 -4.65 -4.95 10.87
CA ASP A 201 -4.39 -6.27 11.46
C ASP A 201 -4.57 -7.42 10.47
N ILE A 202 -5.13 -7.14 9.29
CA ILE A 202 -5.38 -8.10 8.23
C ILE A 202 -4.67 -7.60 6.98
N ALA A 203 -4.00 -8.49 6.26
CA ALA A 203 -3.38 -8.14 5.00
C ALA A 203 -4.37 -7.45 4.04
N LEU A 204 -3.92 -6.35 3.42
CA LEU A 204 -4.70 -5.58 2.43
C LEU A 204 -4.41 -6.01 0.99
N GLY A 205 -3.24 -6.64 0.76
CA GLY A 205 -2.83 -7.20 -0.53
C GLY A 205 -3.51 -8.52 -0.86
N PRO A 206 -3.24 -9.10 -2.05
CA PRO A 206 -3.80 -10.37 -2.43
C PRO A 206 -3.14 -11.42 -1.54
N THR A 207 -3.89 -11.99 -0.61
CA THR A 207 -3.50 -13.25 0.02
C THR A 207 -3.54 -14.29 -1.07
N ASN A 208 -2.38 -14.58 -1.71
CA ASN A 208 -2.16 -15.59 -2.74
C ASN A 208 -3.47 -16.17 -3.25
N THR A 209 -4.08 -15.55 -4.27
CA THR A 209 -5.33 -16.06 -4.85
C THR A 209 -5.03 -17.44 -5.40
N VAL A 210 -5.29 -18.46 -4.58
CA VAL A 210 -5.47 -19.83 -5.04
C VAL A 210 -6.49 -19.71 -6.16
N PRO A 211 -6.18 -20.14 -7.40
CA PRO A 211 -7.15 -20.08 -8.48
C PRO A 211 -8.45 -20.68 -7.98
N GLU A 212 -9.54 -19.90 -8.04
CA GLU A 212 -10.82 -20.36 -7.52
C GLU A 212 -11.12 -21.75 -8.10
N PRO A 213 -11.72 -22.68 -7.34
CA PRO A 213 -12.03 -24.02 -7.83
C PRO A 213 -12.74 -24.02 -9.19
N GLY A 214 -13.53 -22.97 -9.47
CA GLY A 214 -14.19 -22.75 -10.76
C GLY A 214 -13.21 -22.54 -11.93
N THR A 215 -12.12 -21.79 -11.76
CA THR A 215 -11.11 -21.57 -12.81
C THR A 215 -10.35 -22.84 -13.13
N LEU A 216 -9.99 -23.63 -12.11
CA LEU A 216 -9.38 -24.95 -12.31
C LEU A 216 -10.35 -25.90 -12.98
N ALA A 217 -11.62 -25.90 -12.57
CA ALA A 217 -12.65 -26.71 -13.22
C ALA A 217 -12.83 -26.31 -14.70
N LEU A 218 -12.81 -25.02 -15.02
CA LEU A 218 -12.96 -24.53 -16.40
C LEU A 218 -11.75 -24.93 -17.28
N ILE A 219 -10.53 -24.82 -16.74
CA ILE A 219 -9.31 -25.22 -17.43
C ILE A 219 -9.29 -26.74 -17.64
N LEU A 220 -9.61 -27.52 -16.60
CA LEU A 220 -9.65 -28.99 -16.68
C LEU A 220 -10.73 -29.49 -17.64
N THR A 221 -11.92 -28.90 -17.59
CA THR A 221 -13.02 -29.26 -18.50
C THR A 221 -12.72 -28.84 -19.94
N GLY A 222 -12.13 -27.67 -20.15
CA GLY A 222 -11.66 -27.21 -21.46
C GLY A 222 -10.59 -28.14 -22.05
N ALA A 223 -9.58 -28.50 -21.26
CA ALA A 223 -8.52 -29.43 -21.67
C ALA A 223 -9.07 -30.83 -21.98
N ALA A 224 -10.00 -31.34 -21.16
CA ALA A 224 -10.64 -32.63 -21.39
C ALA A 224 -11.46 -32.64 -22.69
N ALA A 225 -12.23 -31.58 -22.96
CA ALA A 225 -13.00 -31.44 -24.19
C ALA A 225 -12.10 -31.44 -25.45
N ILE A 226 -10.98 -30.71 -25.40
CA ILE A 226 -9.99 -30.69 -26.49
C ILE A 226 -9.37 -32.09 -26.68
N GLY A 227 -9.01 -32.77 -25.59
CA GLY A 227 -8.45 -34.13 -25.62
C GLY A 227 -9.40 -35.15 -26.26
N VAL A 228 -10.69 -35.11 -25.90
CA VAL A 228 -11.72 -35.98 -26.49
C VAL A 228 -11.89 -35.71 -27.99
N LEU A 229 -11.93 -34.44 -28.40
CA LEU A 229 -12.04 -34.07 -29.82
C LEU A 229 -10.83 -34.53 -30.64
N ALA A 230 -9.61 -34.36 -30.10
CA ALA A 230 -8.39 -34.82 -30.76
C ALA A 230 -8.34 -36.35 -30.90
N TRP A 231 -8.76 -37.09 -29.87
CA TRP A 231 -8.82 -38.55 -29.90
C TRP A 231 -9.82 -39.10 -30.92
N ARG A 232 -11.02 -38.51 -30.99
CA ARG A 232 -12.03 -38.91 -31.99
C ARG A 232 -11.56 -38.69 -33.42
N ARG A 233 -10.82 -37.60 -33.67
CA ARG A 233 -10.28 -37.28 -34.99
C ARG A 233 -9.10 -38.17 -35.41
N ALA A 234 -8.38 -38.75 -34.48
CA ALA A 234 -7.30 -39.70 -34.77
C ALA A 234 -7.79 -41.13 -35.09
N ARG A 235 -9.06 -41.43 -34.78
CA ARG A 235 -9.69 -42.74 -35.01
C ARG A 235 -10.66 -42.76 -36.20
N ALA A 236 -10.92 -41.61 -36.81
CA ALA A 236 -11.69 -41.47 -38.05
C ALA A 236 -10.72 -41.33 -39.22
#